data_AF-A0A1V4PUX1-F1
#
_entry.id   AF-A0A1V4PUX1-F1
#
_cell.length_a   1.000
_cell.length_b   1.000
_cell.length_c   1.000
_cell.angle_alpha   90.00
_cell.angle_beta   90.00
_cell.angle_gamma   90.00
#
_symmetry.space_group_name_H-M   'P 1'
#
loop_
_entity.id
_entity.type
_entity.pdbx_description
1 polymer ?
#
loop_
_entity_poly.entity_id
_entity_poly.type
_entity_poly.pdbx_seq_one_letter_code
_entity_poly.pdbx_strand_id
1 'polypeptide(L)'
;ASTPIVAVIDGDGSLDPRELPKLVEELDRGADMAVGRRRPLPGVGWPWHARLGTQVVCWRLRTRHGIEVHDIAPMRVARRDAVVGLGVEDRRSGYPLELLVRAAAAGWTVAEHDVAYGSRTGGKSKVSGSVRGSVLAILDFWRVIS
;
A
#
# COMPACT_ATOMS: atom_id res chain seq x y z
N ALA A 1 0.29 -15.81 11.10
CA ALA A 1 -1.13 -16.11 10.80
C ALA A 1 -1.26 -17.56 10.37
N SER A 2 -2.31 -18.25 10.84
CA SER A 2 -2.63 -19.65 10.51
C SER A 2 -3.78 -19.80 9.52
N THR A 3 -4.41 -18.69 9.11
CA THR A 3 -5.54 -18.68 8.17
C THR A 3 -5.07 -18.64 6.71
N PRO A 4 -5.85 -19.18 5.75
CA PRO A 4 -5.50 -19.17 4.32
C PRO A 4 -5.43 -17.76 3.72
N ILE A 5 -6.19 -16.82 4.28
CA ILE A 5 -6.24 -15.43 3.85
C ILE A 5 -5.61 -14.58 4.96
N VAL A 6 -4.79 -13.60 4.55
CA VAL A 6 -4.18 -12.62 5.45
C VAL A 6 -4.62 -11.23 5.01
N ALA A 7 -5.13 -10.47 5.99
CA ALA A 7 -5.40 -9.05 5.85
C ALA A 7 -4.38 -8.26 6.66
N VAL A 8 -3.92 -7.14 6.10
CA VAL A 8 -3.08 -6.15 6.79
C VAL A 8 -3.81 -4.83 6.78
N ILE A 9 -3.83 -4.16 7.92
CA ILE A 9 -4.43 -2.85 8.13
C ILE A 9 -3.62 -2.10 9.20
N ASP A 10 -3.46 -0.79 9.03
CA ASP A 10 -2.85 0.06 10.06
C ASP A 10 -3.78 0.19 11.28
N GLY A 11 -3.21 0.04 12.48
CA GLY A 11 -3.94 0.10 13.74
C GLY A 11 -4.23 1.51 14.28
N ASP A 12 -4.05 2.56 13.47
CA ASP A 12 -4.22 3.96 13.90
C ASP A 12 -5.65 4.51 13.78
N GLY A 13 -6.58 3.65 13.34
CA GLY A 13 -8.00 3.96 13.16
C GLY A 13 -8.32 4.83 11.94
N SER A 14 -7.34 5.11 11.08
CA SER A 14 -7.56 5.91 9.86
C SER A 14 -8.33 5.16 8.76
N LEU A 15 -8.48 3.85 8.90
CA LEU A 15 -9.18 2.98 7.96
C LEU A 15 -10.24 2.16 8.70
N ASP A 16 -11.39 1.95 8.07
CA ASP A 16 -12.47 1.14 8.62
C ASP A 16 -12.22 -0.36 8.32
N PRO A 17 -12.01 -1.23 9.33
CA PRO A 17 -11.84 -2.67 9.12
C PRO A 17 -13.03 -3.34 8.42
N ARG A 18 -14.22 -2.70 8.44
CA ARG A 18 -15.41 -3.18 7.73
C ARG A 18 -15.29 -3.13 6.21
N GLU A 19 -14.26 -2.49 5.68
CA GLU A 19 -13.91 -2.53 4.24
C GLU A 19 -13.16 -3.82 3.86
N LEU A 20 -12.56 -4.55 4.82
CA LEU A 20 -11.78 -5.77 4.54
C LEU A 20 -12.59 -6.88 3.83
N PRO A 21 -13.85 -7.17 4.18
CA PRO A 21 -14.64 -8.19 3.49
C PRO A 21 -14.75 -7.93 1.97
N LYS A 22 -14.90 -6.68 1.54
CA LYS A 22 -14.97 -6.34 0.10
C LYS A 22 -13.66 -6.63 -0.62
N LEU A 23 -12.52 -6.44 0.06
CA LEU A 23 -11.20 -6.81 -0.48
C LEU A 23 -11.00 -8.33 -0.53
N VAL A 24 -11.58 -9.07 0.42
CA VAL A 24 -11.56 -10.54 0.38
C VAL A 24 -12.32 -11.07 -0.84
N GLU A 25 -13.48 -10.48 -1.17
CA GLU A 25 -14.29 -10.87 -2.34
C GLU A 25 -13.52 -10.77 -3.66
N GLU A 26 -12.57 -9.84 -3.79
CA GLU A 26 -11.72 -9.74 -4.98
C GLU A 26 -10.81 -10.97 -5.18
N LEU A 27 -10.39 -11.62 -4.09
CA LEU A 27 -9.62 -12.85 -4.18
C LEU A 27 -10.47 -14.02 -4.72
N ASP A 28 -11.78 -13.99 -4.46
CA ASP A 28 -12.73 -14.95 -4.99
C ASP A 28 -13.07 -14.66 -6.46
N ARG A 29 -12.94 -13.39 -6.90
CA ARG A 29 -13.04 -12.97 -8.30
C ARG A 29 -11.78 -13.27 -9.12
N GLY A 30 -10.72 -13.78 -8.49
CA GLY A 30 -9.49 -14.23 -9.14
C GLY A 30 -8.30 -13.29 -9.02
N ALA A 31 -8.40 -12.21 -8.22
CA ALA A 31 -7.22 -11.41 -7.91
C ALA A 31 -6.25 -12.17 -6.98
N ASP A 32 -4.95 -11.98 -7.17
CA ASP A 32 -3.92 -12.54 -6.28
C ASP A 32 -3.81 -11.71 -4.98
N MET A 33 -4.09 -10.41 -5.10
CA MET A 33 -4.10 -9.45 -4.00
C MET A 33 -5.14 -8.35 -4.25
N ALA A 34 -5.75 -7.87 -3.18
CA ALA A 34 -6.65 -6.73 -3.20
C ALA A 34 -6.14 -5.64 -2.25
N VAL A 35 -6.20 -4.38 -2.67
CA VAL A 35 -5.67 -3.24 -1.91
C VAL A 35 -6.70 -2.12 -1.77
N GLY A 36 -6.71 -1.49 -0.59
CA GLY A 36 -7.56 -0.34 -0.29
C GLY A 36 -6.88 0.98 -0.66
N ARG A 37 -7.21 1.53 -1.83
CA ARG A 37 -6.77 2.84 -2.28
C ARG A 37 -7.40 3.94 -1.42
N ARG A 38 -6.58 4.72 -0.72
CA ARG A 38 -7.07 5.72 0.23
C ARG A 38 -7.76 6.88 -0.48
N ARG A 39 -8.99 7.17 -0.05
CA ARG A 39 -9.75 8.37 -0.41
C ARG A 39 -9.99 9.22 0.83
N PRO A 40 -9.30 10.37 0.97
CA PRO A 40 -9.42 11.19 2.18
C PRO A 40 -10.84 11.70 2.33
N LEU A 41 -11.40 11.54 3.53
CA LEU A 41 -12.65 12.17 3.89
C LEU A 41 -12.49 13.70 3.99
N PRO A 42 -13.58 14.47 3.83
CA PRO A 42 -13.55 15.92 4.02
C PRO A 42 -12.92 16.30 5.38
N GLY A 43 -12.01 17.27 5.36
CA GLY A 43 -11.32 17.75 6.57
C GLY A 43 -10.10 16.94 7.02
N VAL A 44 -9.77 15.84 6.34
CA VAL A 44 -8.55 15.06 6.64
C VAL A 44 -7.33 15.74 6.00
N GLY A 45 -6.39 16.18 6.83
CA GLY A 45 -5.13 16.79 6.38
C GLY A 45 -4.18 15.75 5.78
N TRP A 46 -4.17 15.63 4.44
CA TRP A 46 -3.18 14.84 3.71
C TRP A 46 -2.23 15.77 2.94
N PRO A 47 -0.95 15.89 3.37
CA PRO A 47 -0.01 16.77 2.70
C PRO A 47 0.17 16.42 1.23
N TRP A 48 0.05 17.42 0.36
CA TRP A 48 0.09 17.25 -1.09
C TRP A 48 1.41 16.62 -1.57
N HIS A 49 2.53 16.91 -0.90
CA HIS A 49 3.84 16.34 -1.25
C HIS A 49 3.90 14.83 -0.97
N ALA A 50 3.25 14.36 0.09
CA ALA A 50 3.14 12.94 0.39
C ALA A 50 2.28 12.23 -0.66
N ARG A 51 1.19 12.87 -1.10
CA ARG A 51 0.35 12.38 -2.20
C ARG A 51 1.15 12.27 -3.50
N LEU A 52 1.93 13.29 -3.83
CA LEU A 52 2.76 13.31 -5.03
C LEU A 52 3.85 12.23 -4.98
N GLY A 53 4.49 12.03 -3.82
CA GLY A 53 5.45 10.95 -3.61
C GLY A 53 4.84 9.57 -3.89
N THR A 54 3.67 9.28 -3.32
CA THR A 54 2.94 8.03 -3.61
C THR A 54 2.61 7.90 -5.10
N GLN A 55 2.12 8.97 -5.74
CA GLN A 55 1.78 8.97 -7.16
C GLN A 55 2.99 8.64 -8.05
N VAL A 56 4.17 9.19 -7.75
CA VAL A 56 5.41 8.92 -8.51
C VAL A 56 5.84 7.46 -8.35
N VAL A 57 5.80 6.92 -7.13
CA VAL A 57 6.15 5.51 -6.88
C VAL A 57 5.19 4.57 -7.61
N CYS A 58 3.88 4.80 -7.48
CA CYS A 58 2.85 4.03 -8.16
C CYS A 58 2.96 4.14 -9.69
N TRP A 59 3.24 5.33 -10.23
CA TRP A 59 3.48 5.50 -11.67
C TRP A 59 4.68 4.67 -12.16
N ARG A 60 5.75 4.60 -11.37
CA ARG A 60 6.91 3.78 -11.71
C ARG A 60 6.62 2.28 -11.60
N LEU A 61 5.85 1.85 -10.61
CA LEU A 61 5.39 0.47 -10.50
C LEU A 61 4.59 0.06 -11.74
N ARG A 62 3.67 0.91 -12.20
CA ARG A 62 2.91 0.69 -13.45
C ARG A 62 3.82 0.63 -14.68
N THR A 63 4.66 1.64 -14.87
CA THR A 63 5.46 1.77 -16.12
C THR A 63 6.63 0.80 -16.22
N ARG A 64 7.28 0.44 -15.10
CA ARG A 64 8.45 -0.44 -15.10
C ARG A 64 8.11 -1.90 -14.80
N HIS A 65 7.10 -2.13 -13.95
CA HIS A 65 6.78 -3.47 -13.45
C HIS A 65 5.40 -3.96 -13.89
N GLY A 66 4.60 -3.15 -14.59
CA GLY A 66 3.32 -3.57 -15.18
C GLY A 66 2.20 -3.83 -14.16
N ILE A 67 2.39 -3.44 -12.90
CA ILE A 67 1.39 -3.65 -11.85
C ILE A 67 0.50 -2.40 -11.69
N GLU A 68 -0.80 -2.57 -11.91
CA GLU A 68 -1.80 -1.49 -11.92
C GLU A 68 -2.21 -1.07 -10.50
N VAL A 69 -1.34 -0.33 -9.82
CA VAL A 69 -1.61 0.26 -8.50
C VAL A 69 -1.49 1.79 -8.51
N HIS A 70 -2.30 2.45 -7.68
CA HIS A 70 -2.39 3.89 -7.54
C HIS A 70 -2.17 4.39 -6.11
N ASP A 71 -2.06 3.47 -5.15
CA ASP A 71 -1.69 3.76 -3.78
C ASP A 71 -0.78 2.66 -3.19
N ILE A 72 0.11 3.06 -2.29
CA ILE A 72 0.82 2.11 -1.42
C ILE A 72 -0.09 1.89 -0.21
N ALA A 73 -1.16 1.12 -0.47
CA ALA A 73 -2.30 0.99 0.43
C ALA A 73 -1.89 0.37 1.77
N PRO A 74 -2.24 1.00 2.92
CA PRO A 74 -2.05 0.40 4.24
C PRO A 74 -3.02 -0.76 4.51
N MET A 75 -4.14 -0.81 3.79
CA MET A 75 -5.09 -1.93 3.79
C MET A 75 -4.85 -2.84 2.60
N ARG A 76 -4.62 -4.14 2.83
CA ARG A 76 -4.47 -5.14 1.77
C ARG A 76 -4.87 -6.53 2.23
N VAL A 77 -5.31 -7.35 1.30
CA VAL A 77 -5.71 -8.75 1.51
C VAL A 77 -5.10 -9.61 0.43
N ALA A 78 -4.53 -10.76 0.80
CA ALA A 78 -3.98 -11.73 -0.16
C ALA A 78 -4.03 -13.15 0.42
N ARG A 79 -3.82 -14.15 -0.44
CA ARG A 79 -3.64 -15.54 -0.02
C ARG A 79 -2.30 -15.68 0.72
N ARG A 80 -2.34 -16.28 1.91
CA ARG A 80 -1.18 -16.43 2.80
C ARG A 80 0.00 -17.08 2.08
N ASP A 81 -0.24 -18.21 1.44
CA ASP A 81 0.82 -19.02 0.84
C ASP A 81 1.43 -18.32 -0.37
N ALA A 82 0.64 -17.55 -1.12
CA ALA A 82 1.12 -16.70 -2.19
C ALA A 82 2.07 -15.61 -1.63
N VAL A 83 1.68 -14.91 -0.57
CA VAL A 83 2.53 -13.87 0.06
C VAL A 83 3.81 -14.45 0.65
N VAL A 84 3.74 -15.62 1.29
CA VAL A 84 4.92 -16.33 1.80
C VAL A 84 5.82 -16.76 0.65
N GLY A 85 5.25 -17.23 -0.46
CA GLY A 85 5.96 -17.66 -1.66
C GLY A 85 6.70 -16.53 -2.39
N LEU A 86 6.27 -15.27 -2.24
CA LEU A 86 7.02 -14.11 -2.74
C LEU A 86 8.36 -13.92 -2.04
N GLY A 87 8.52 -14.46 -0.82
CA GLY A 87 9.77 -14.38 -0.07
C GLY A 87 10.17 -12.95 0.33
N VAL A 88 9.22 -12.06 0.59
CA VAL A 88 9.49 -10.67 1.02
C VAL A 88 10.37 -10.65 2.28
N GLU A 89 11.52 -9.98 2.23
CA GLU A 89 12.53 -10.03 3.29
C GLU A 89 12.61 -8.74 4.12
N ASP A 90 12.21 -7.59 3.56
CA ASP A 90 12.21 -6.32 4.27
C ASP A 90 11.16 -6.33 5.39
N ARG A 91 11.62 -6.09 6.62
CA ARG A 91 10.81 -6.10 7.85
C ARG A 91 10.52 -4.69 8.38
N ARG A 92 10.94 -3.65 7.66
CA ARG A 92 10.85 -2.25 8.03
C ARG A 92 9.83 -1.55 7.11
N SER A 93 10.02 -0.27 6.87
CA SER A 93 9.16 0.53 6.01
C SER A 93 9.20 0.14 4.53
N GLY A 94 10.17 -0.68 4.10
CA GLY A 94 10.26 -1.14 2.71
C GLY A 94 9.29 -2.27 2.39
N TYR A 95 8.76 -2.96 3.40
CA TYR A 95 7.86 -4.10 3.25
C TYR A 95 6.71 -3.88 2.24
N PRO A 96 5.91 -2.78 2.30
CA PRO A 96 4.80 -2.60 1.37
C PRO A 96 5.25 -2.40 -0.09
N LEU A 97 6.39 -1.74 -0.29
CA LEU A 97 6.93 -1.52 -1.62
C LEU A 97 7.55 -2.80 -2.19
N GLU A 98 8.37 -3.49 -1.40
CA GLU A 98 8.99 -4.74 -1.83
C GLU A 98 7.92 -5.78 -2.18
N LEU A 99 6.86 -5.88 -1.37
CA LEU A 99 5.72 -6.73 -1.66
C LEU A 99 5.13 -6.43 -3.05
N LEU A 100 4.89 -5.16 -3.38
CA LEU A 100 4.33 -4.77 -4.68
C LEU A 100 5.30 -5.04 -5.83
N VAL A 101 6.59 -4.80 -5.65
CA VAL A 101 7.62 -5.10 -6.67
C VAL A 101 7.71 -6.60 -6.93
N ARG A 102 7.71 -7.43 -5.88
CA ARG A 102 7.75 -8.88 -6.01
C ARG A 102 6.45 -9.45 -6.57
N ALA A 103 5.31 -8.93 -6.16
CA ALA A 103 4.01 -9.29 -6.74
C ALA A 103 3.99 -8.99 -8.25
N ALA A 104 4.51 -7.83 -8.66
CA ALA A 104 4.64 -7.49 -10.08
C ALA A 104 5.57 -8.45 -10.83
N ALA A 105 6.73 -8.78 -10.26
CA ALA A 105 7.66 -9.74 -10.85
C ALA A 105 7.07 -11.16 -10.95
N ALA A 106 6.17 -11.52 -10.04
CA ALA A 106 5.42 -12.77 -10.08
C ALA A 106 4.18 -12.73 -11.00
N GLY A 107 3.93 -11.61 -11.68
CA GLY A 107 2.80 -11.46 -12.60
C GLY A 107 1.43 -11.40 -11.91
N TRP A 108 1.39 -10.98 -10.64
CA TRP A 108 0.14 -10.96 -9.87
C TRP A 108 -0.86 -9.94 -10.41
N THR A 109 -2.13 -10.35 -10.40
CA THR A 109 -3.26 -9.46 -10.63
C THR A 109 -3.65 -8.78 -9.32
N VAL A 110 -3.57 -7.45 -9.28
CA VAL A 110 -3.94 -6.65 -8.11
C VAL A 110 -5.22 -5.88 -8.37
N ALA A 111 -6.23 -6.09 -7.53
CA ALA A 111 -7.47 -5.32 -7.54
C ALA A 111 -7.38 -4.14 -6.57
N GLU A 112 -7.81 -2.95 -7.01
CA GLU A 112 -7.89 -1.76 -6.15
C GLU A 112 -9.34 -1.39 -5.84
N HIS A 113 -9.62 -1.15 -4.57
CA HIS A 113 -10.90 -0.57 -4.13
C HIS A 113 -10.66 0.74 -3.40
N ASP A 114 -11.50 1.73 -3.70
CA ASP A 114 -11.49 2.99 -2.99
C ASP A 114 -12.02 2.80 -1.57
N VAL A 115 -11.20 3.12 -0.57
CA VAL A 115 -11.55 3.05 0.85
C VAL A 115 -11.50 4.43 1.49
N ALA A 116 -12.47 4.71 2.36
CA ALA A 116 -12.51 5.96 3.11
C ALA A 116 -11.31 6.04 4.06
N TYR A 117 -10.57 7.15 3.96
CA TYR A 117 -9.41 7.44 4.81
C TYR A 117 -9.71 8.63 5.72
N GLY A 118 -9.84 8.34 7.01
CA GLY A 118 -10.18 9.28 8.07
C GLY A 118 -8.97 9.91 8.75
N SER A 119 -9.25 10.85 9.64
CA SER A 119 -8.24 11.35 10.58
C SER A 119 -7.85 10.23 11.56
N ARG A 120 -6.56 10.10 11.86
CA ARG A 120 -6.07 9.15 12.87
C ARG A 120 -6.73 9.42 14.21
N THR A 121 -7.17 8.36 14.90
CA THR A 121 -7.81 8.46 16.22
C THR A 121 -6.79 8.77 17.33
N GLY A 122 -5.49 8.70 17.03
CA GLY A 122 -4.39 9.17 17.89
C GLY A 122 -3.04 9.27 17.16
N GLY A 123 -2.18 10.18 17.61
CA GLY A 123 -0.78 10.32 17.18
C GLY A 123 -0.50 11.42 16.14
N LYS A 124 0.56 12.20 16.37
CA LYS A 124 1.14 13.12 15.36
C LYS A 124 1.98 12.31 14.37
N SER A 125 1.78 12.53 13.07
CA SER A 125 2.59 11.91 12.02
C SER A 125 4.07 12.27 12.18
N LYS A 126 4.93 11.31 12.54
CA LYS A 126 6.37 11.52 12.73
C LYS A 126 7.12 11.95 11.45
N VAL A 127 6.51 11.82 10.28
CA VAL A 127 7.22 11.93 8.98
C VAL A 127 6.68 13.03 8.05
N SER A 128 5.50 13.59 8.29
CA SER A 128 4.84 14.49 7.30
C SER A 128 5.13 15.99 7.48
N GLY A 129 6.11 16.35 8.31
CA GLY A 129 6.35 17.75 8.70
C GLY A 129 7.37 18.51 7.86
N SER A 130 8.19 17.86 7.02
CA SER A 130 9.22 18.56 6.26
C SER A 130 9.29 18.17 4.78
N VAL A 131 9.30 19.19 3.92
CA VAL A 131 9.58 19.09 2.48
C VAL A 131 10.91 18.39 2.23
N ARG A 132 11.91 18.62 3.10
CA ARG A 132 13.21 17.93 3.07
C ARG A 132 13.10 16.42 3.22
N GLY A 133 12.26 15.92 4.13
CA GLY A 133 12.06 14.47 4.33
C GLY A 133 11.43 13.79 3.11
N SER A 134 10.55 14.48 2.40
CA SER A 134 9.94 13.97 1.17
C SER A 134 10.92 13.98 -0.01
N VAL A 135 11.76 15.02 -0.12
CA VAL A 135 12.83 15.10 -1.13
C VAL A 135 13.92 14.05 -0.88
N LEU A 136 14.33 13.85 0.38
CA LEU A 136 15.26 12.77 0.75
C LEU A 136 14.66 11.39 0.48
N ALA A 137 13.38 11.17 0.78
CA ALA A 137 12.71 9.92 0.44
C ALA A 137 12.70 9.69 -1.08
N ILE A 138 12.42 10.72 -1.89
CA ILE A 138 12.50 10.64 -3.35
C ILE A 138 13.93 10.27 -3.78
N LEU A 139 14.97 10.95 -3.25
CA LEU A 139 16.37 10.67 -3.58
C LEU A 139 16.85 9.28 -3.13
N ASP A 140 16.40 8.79 -1.97
CA ASP A 140 16.68 7.42 -1.53
C ASP A 140 15.96 6.39 -2.40
N PHE A 141 14.74 6.69 -2.87
CA PHE A 141 14.03 5.89 -3.88
C PHE A 141 14.82 5.81 -5.21
N TRP A 142 15.44 6.90 -5.65
CA TRP A 142 16.31 6.88 -6.84
C TRP A 142 17.53 5.97 -6.68
N ARG A 143 18.00 5.76 -5.45
CA ARG A 143 19.18 4.94 -5.14
C ARG A 143 18.87 3.44 -5.07
N VAL A 144 17.64 3.07 -4.70
CA VAL A 144 17.17 1.68 -4.63
C VAL A 144 16.73 1.14 -5.99
N ILE A 145 16.45 2.02 -6.96
CA ILE A 145 15.97 1.63 -8.29
C ILE A 145 17.04 1.84 -9.38
N SER A 146 18.31 2.00 -8.97
CA SER A 146 19.49 1.90 -9.84
C SER A 146 20.05 0.48 -9.82
#